data_AF-A0A258JTU5-F1
#
_entry.id   AF-A0A258JTU5-F1
#
_cell.length_a   1.000
_cell.length_b   1.000
_cell.length_c   1.000
_cell.angle_alpha   90.00
_cell.angle_beta   90.00
_cell.angle_gamma   90.00
#
_symmetry.space_group_name_H-M   'P 1'
#
loop_
_entity.id
_entity.type
_entity.pdbx_description
1 polymer ?
#
loop_
_entity_poly.entity_id
_entity_poly.type
_entity_poly.pdbx_seq_one_letter_code
_entity_poly.pdbx_strand_id
1 'polypeptide(L)'
;MGQTAFADNEQRARLPASLVLVLVALLVSSYAVKLFVFWWQPNMSYADVTFQYLEQAHRLMYGRGLLPWEFVSGARPWLVPGLILPGMELARAVGGQAQAQIFGAAAVCSLVSLLVIPPCFLWGWRIAGTVGAVVCGALGAYWFETVYYAGQPLQDTI
;
A
#
# COMPACT_ATOMS: atom_id res chain seq x y z
N MET A 1 45.19 -8.44 6.70
CA MET A 1 43.99 -8.53 7.55
C MET A 1 42.80 -7.67 7.10
N GLY A 2 42.91 -6.80 6.08
CA GLY A 2 41.79 -5.95 5.62
C GLY A 2 40.92 -6.51 4.48
N GLN A 3 41.37 -7.52 3.74
CA GLN A 3 40.63 -8.05 2.57
C GLN A 3 39.47 -8.98 2.95
N THR A 4 39.56 -9.71 4.07
CA THR A 4 38.50 -10.62 4.52
C THR A 4 37.27 -9.87 5.04
N ALA A 5 37.47 -8.76 5.76
CA ALA A 5 36.37 -7.94 6.28
C ALA A 5 35.56 -7.25 5.17
N PHE A 6 36.22 -6.87 4.05
CA PHE A 6 35.53 -6.26 2.90
C PHE A 6 34.66 -7.29 2.17
N ALA A 7 35.20 -8.51 1.94
CA ALA A 7 34.47 -9.60 1.31
C ALA A 7 33.28 -10.09 2.15
N ASP A 8 33.42 -10.18 3.48
CA ASP A 8 32.32 -10.51 4.39
C ASP A 8 31.22 -9.44 4.38
N ASN A 9 31.58 -8.17 4.23
CA ASN A 9 30.62 -7.06 4.16
C ASN A 9 29.88 -7.03 2.81
N GLU A 10 30.55 -7.41 1.73
CA GLU A 10 29.96 -7.57 0.39
C GLU A 10 29.03 -8.78 0.32
N GLN A 11 29.36 -9.88 1.01
CA GLN A 11 28.48 -11.03 1.18
C GLN A 11 27.25 -10.69 2.04
N ARG A 12 27.37 -9.84 3.07
CA ARG A 12 26.23 -9.27 3.81
C ARG A 12 25.40 -8.26 3.01
N ALA A 13 25.88 -7.79 1.85
CA ALA A 13 25.09 -6.86 1.04
C ALA A 13 23.97 -7.59 0.26
N ARG A 14 24.15 -8.89 -0.02
CA ARG A 14 23.18 -9.69 -0.77
C ARG A 14 22.30 -10.50 0.17
N LEU A 15 20.99 -10.33 0.04
CA LEU A 15 20.03 -11.16 0.78
C LEU A 15 20.14 -12.61 0.30
N PRO A 16 20.22 -13.60 1.22
CA PRO A 16 20.13 -15.00 0.84
C PRO A 16 18.78 -15.28 0.17
N ALA A 17 18.77 -16.19 -0.81
CA ALA A 17 17.56 -16.50 -1.61
C ALA A 17 16.36 -16.90 -0.73
N SER A 18 16.60 -17.59 0.39
CA SER A 18 15.56 -17.93 1.37
C SER A 18 14.89 -16.69 1.97
N LEU A 19 15.64 -15.64 2.32
CA LEU A 19 15.07 -14.40 2.84
C LEU A 19 14.32 -13.60 1.79
N VAL A 20 14.77 -13.65 0.53
CA VAL A 20 14.02 -13.07 -0.59
C VAL A 20 12.66 -13.77 -0.74
N LEU A 21 12.63 -15.10 -0.69
CA LEU A 21 11.39 -15.87 -0.72
C LEU A 21 10.46 -15.51 0.43
N VAL A 22 11.00 -15.32 1.65
CA VAL A 22 10.20 -14.90 2.80
C VAL A 22 9.64 -13.50 2.61
N LEU A 23 10.44 -12.54 2.12
CA LEU A 23 9.96 -11.19 1.85
C LEU A 23 8.85 -11.19 0.80
N VAL A 24 9.02 -11.93 -0.29
CA VAL A 24 7.98 -12.08 -1.33
C VAL A 24 6.72 -12.72 -0.75
N ALA A 25 6.86 -13.78 0.07
CA ALA A 25 5.73 -14.42 0.73
C ALA A 25 4.98 -13.45 1.65
N LEU A 26 5.70 -12.62 2.43
CA LEU A 26 5.10 -11.58 3.27
C LEU A 26 4.36 -10.52 2.44
N LEU A 27 4.95 -10.04 1.35
CA LEU A 27 4.33 -9.05 0.46
C LEU A 27 3.04 -9.59 -0.16
N VAL A 28 3.10 -10.79 -0.76
CA VAL A 28 1.96 -11.41 -1.45
C VAL A 28 0.84 -11.74 -0.47
N SER A 29 1.17 -12.35 0.67
CA SER A 29 0.18 -12.71 1.68
C SER A 29 -0.41 -11.48 2.37
N SER A 30 0.38 -10.44 2.68
CA SER A 30 -0.13 -9.18 3.22
C SER A 30 -1.11 -8.51 2.24
N TYR A 31 -0.76 -8.45 0.96
CA TYR A 31 -1.64 -7.91 -0.07
C TYR A 31 -2.96 -8.68 -0.16
N ALA A 32 -2.91 -10.01 -0.18
CA ALA A 32 -4.10 -10.86 -0.19
C ALA A 32 -4.98 -10.65 1.04
N VAL A 33 -4.38 -10.58 2.23
CA VAL A 33 -5.11 -10.31 3.49
C VAL A 33 -5.78 -8.94 3.47
N LYS A 34 -5.07 -7.88 3.03
CA LYS A 34 -5.62 -6.52 2.93
C LYS A 34 -6.82 -6.44 1.98
N LEU A 35 -6.72 -7.04 0.80
CA LEU A 35 -7.82 -7.13 -0.15
C LEU A 35 -9.01 -7.92 0.42
N PHE A 36 -8.73 -9.05 1.07
CA PHE A 36 -9.76 -9.88 1.68
C PHE A 36 -10.50 -9.14 2.81
N VAL A 37 -9.77 -8.45 3.69
CA VAL A 37 -10.36 -7.65 4.77
C VAL A 37 -11.21 -6.52 4.20
N PHE A 38 -10.72 -5.79 3.20
CA PHE A 38 -11.51 -4.72 2.57
C PHE A 38 -12.77 -5.25 1.86
N TRP A 39 -12.67 -6.41 1.21
CA TRP A 39 -13.82 -7.05 0.57
C TRP A 39 -14.85 -7.54 1.59
N TRP A 40 -14.41 -8.15 2.69
CA TRP A 40 -15.28 -8.69 3.74
C TRP A 40 -15.93 -7.59 4.58
N GLN A 41 -15.18 -6.52 4.88
CA GLN A 41 -15.63 -5.35 5.64
C GLN A 41 -15.26 -4.09 4.86
N PRO A 42 -16.18 -3.58 4.02
CA PRO A 42 -15.98 -2.32 3.32
C PRO A 42 -15.98 -1.16 4.34
N ASN A 43 -14.81 -0.86 4.89
CA ASN A 43 -14.64 0.14 5.94
C ASN A 43 -14.45 1.52 5.29
N MET A 44 -15.54 2.13 4.81
CA MET A 44 -15.57 3.54 4.41
C MET A 44 -16.09 4.38 5.56
N SER A 45 -15.30 4.45 6.64
CA SER A 45 -15.74 5.05 7.90
C SER A 45 -15.70 6.58 7.89
N TYR A 46 -15.10 7.21 6.87
CA TYR A 46 -14.82 8.65 6.86
C TYR A 46 -15.41 9.37 5.65
N ALA A 47 -15.90 10.59 5.90
CA ALA A 47 -16.54 11.41 4.87
C ALA A 47 -15.54 11.89 3.80
N ASP A 48 -14.30 12.16 4.19
CA ASP A 48 -13.21 12.57 3.30
C ASP A 48 -12.83 11.47 2.31
N VAL A 49 -12.79 10.19 2.72
CA VAL A 49 -12.62 9.03 1.82
C VAL A 49 -13.58 9.10 0.64
N THR A 50 -14.86 9.37 0.90
CA THR A 50 -15.90 9.41 -0.12
C THR A 50 -15.84 10.69 -0.95
N PHE A 51 -15.95 11.87 -0.31
CA PHE A 51 -16.13 13.13 -1.01
C PHE A 51 -14.83 13.77 -1.52
N GLN A 52 -13.73 13.58 -0.81
CA GLN A 52 -12.47 14.26 -1.12
C GLN A 52 -11.52 13.39 -1.94
N TYR A 53 -11.65 12.07 -1.91
CA TYR A 53 -10.77 11.18 -2.67
C TYR A 53 -11.49 10.40 -3.75
N LEU A 54 -12.46 9.56 -3.39
CA LEU A 54 -13.17 8.71 -4.36
C LEU A 54 -13.98 9.53 -5.36
N GLU A 55 -14.75 10.50 -4.89
CA GLU A 55 -15.52 11.40 -5.77
C GLU A 55 -14.59 12.23 -6.67
N GLN A 56 -13.41 12.64 -6.19
CA GLN A 56 -12.46 13.38 -7.02
C GLN A 56 -11.82 12.50 -8.09
N ALA A 57 -11.48 11.24 -7.77
CA ALA A 57 -11.02 10.29 -8.77
C ALA A 57 -12.13 9.95 -9.77
N HIS A 58 -13.37 9.76 -9.31
CA HIS A 58 -14.55 9.59 -10.17
C HIS A 58 -14.77 10.81 -11.08
N ARG A 59 -14.57 12.03 -10.55
CA ARG A 59 -14.66 13.28 -11.32
C ARG A 59 -13.58 13.37 -12.40
N LEU A 60 -12.36 12.92 -12.12
CA LEU A 60 -11.31 12.82 -13.14
C LEU A 60 -11.66 11.79 -14.23
N MET A 61 -12.29 10.67 -13.85
CA MET A 61 -12.71 9.60 -14.75
C MET A 61 -13.89 9.98 -15.67
N TYR A 62 -14.91 10.65 -15.13
CA TYR A 62 -16.16 10.94 -15.86
C TYR A 62 -16.36 12.41 -16.23
N GLY A 63 -15.48 13.31 -15.78
CA GLY A 63 -15.60 14.76 -16.01
C GLY A 63 -16.75 15.43 -15.25
N ARG A 64 -17.38 14.73 -14.29
CA ARG A 64 -18.53 15.20 -13.51
C ARG A 64 -18.38 14.85 -12.04
N GLY A 65 -18.85 15.74 -11.18
CA GLY A 65 -18.78 15.58 -9.73
C GLY A 65 -18.59 16.93 -9.04
N LEU A 66 -18.76 16.93 -7.72
CA LEU A 66 -18.48 18.12 -6.90
C LEU A 66 -16.97 18.36 -6.84
N LEU A 67 -16.55 19.62 -6.84
CA LEU A 67 -15.17 20.01 -6.57
C LEU A 67 -15.10 20.68 -5.19
N PRO A 68 -14.58 19.99 -4.15
CA PRO A 68 -14.42 20.58 -2.83
C PRO A 68 -13.49 21.80 -2.87
N TRP A 69 -13.77 22.78 -2.02
CA TRP A 69 -13.02 24.04 -1.94
C TRP A 69 -11.54 23.83 -1.57
N GLU A 70 -11.22 22.72 -0.90
CA GLU A 70 -9.86 22.34 -0.51
C GLU A 70 -8.97 22.09 -1.73
N PHE A 71 -9.53 21.58 -2.82
CA PHE A 71 -8.79 21.39 -4.08
C PHE A 71 -8.70 22.68 -4.91
N VAL A 72 -9.67 23.59 -4.75
CA VAL A 72 -9.66 24.92 -5.39
C VAL A 72 -8.62 25.82 -4.73
N SER A 73 -8.57 25.82 -3.41
CA SER A 73 -7.61 26.59 -2.61
C SER A 73 -6.21 25.98 -2.57
N GLY A 74 -6.04 24.74 -3.05
CA GLY A 74 -4.77 24.02 -2.96
C GLY A 74 -4.45 23.50 -1.56
N ALA A 75 -5.39 23.56 -0.62
CA ALA A 75 -5.24 23.00 0.73
C ALA A 75 -5.12 21.47 0.74
N ARG A 76 -5.57 20.78 -0.32
CA ARG A 76 -5.46 19.32 -0.46
C ARG A 76 -4.75 18.91 -1.76
N PRO A 77 -3.75 18.01 -1.69
CA PRO A 77 -3.02 17.56 -2.87
C PRO A 77 -3.87 16.63 -3.75
N TRP A 78 -3.68 16.74 -5.06
CA TRP A 78 -4.26 15.84 -6.08
C TRP A 78 -3.58 14.46 -6.15
N LEU A 79 -2.56 14.22 -5.31
CA LEU A 79 -1.78 12.98 -5.31
C LEU A 79 -2.67 11.75 -5.07
N VAL A 80 -3.48 11.76 -4.01
CA VAL A 80 -4.29 10.59 -3.65
C VAL A 80 -5.38 10.28 -4.68
N PRO A 81 -6.20 11.25 -5.16
CA PRO A 81 -7.15 10.99 -6.25
C PRO A 81 -6.46 10.50 -7.53
N GLY A 82 -5.30 11.09 -7.88
CA GLY A 82 -4.52 10.69 -9.05
C GLY A 82 -3.93 9.28 -8.91
N LEU A 83 -3.54 8.88 -7.69
CA LEU A 83 -2.97 7.57 -7.40
C LEU A 83 -4.00 6.46 -7.56
N ILE A 84 -5.23 6.65 -7.07
CA ILE A 84 -6.28 5.62 -7.11
C ILE A 84 -7.02 5.54 -8.46
N LEU A 85 -7.00 6.61 -9.24
CA LEU A 85 -7.68 6.71 -10.54
C LEU A 85 -7.36 5.54 -11.49
N PRO A 86 -6.09 5.11 -11.70
CA PRO A 86 -5.79 3.96 -12.56
C PRO A 86 -6.48 2.67 -12.12
N GLY A 87 -6.59 2.41 -10.81
CA GLY A 87 -7.28 1.23 -10.29
C GLY A 87 -8.78 1.26 -10.57
N MET A 88 -9.39 2.43 -10.40
CA MET A 88 -10.81 2.65 -10.73
C MET A 88 -11.09 2.52 -12.23
N GLU A 89 -10.22 3.09 -13.07
CA GLU A 89 -10.32 3.01 -14.53
C GLU A 89 -10.16 1.58 -15.05
N LEU A 90 -9.20 0.81 -14.51
CA LEU A 90 -9.03 -0.59 -14.86
C LEU A 90 -10.28 -1.41 -14.53
N ALA A 91 -10.87 -1.19 -13.35
CA ALA A 91 -12.12 -1.84 -12.97
C ALA A 91 -13.27 -1.46 -13.92
N ARG A 92 -13.36 -0.18 -14.33
CA ARG A 92 -14.34 0.28 -15.32
C ARG A 92 -14.12 -0.38 -16.69
N ALA A 93 -12.87 -0.47 -17.15
CA ALA A 93 -12.50 -1.02 -18.45
C ALA A 93 -12.90 -2.50 -18.60
N VAL A 94 -12.91 -3.27 -17.50
CA VAL A 94 -13.39 -4.67 -17.47
C VAL A 94 -14.90 -4.80 -17.26
N GLY A 95 -15.66 -3.70 -17.33
CA GLY A 95 -17.11 -3.68 -17.14
C GLY A 95 -17.58 -3.54 -15.69
N GLY A 96 -16.65 -3.31 -14.75
CA GLY A 96 -16.92 -3.11 -13.34
C GLY A 96 -17.70 -1.82 -13.05
N GLN A 97 -18.70 -1.94 -12.20
CA GLN A 97 -19.53 -0.83 -11.72
C GLN A 97 -18.89 -0.15 -10.49
N ALA A 98 -19.61 0.76 -9.84
CA ALA A 98 -19.13 1.55 -8.69
C ALA A 98 -18.38 0.73 -7.63
N GLN A 99 -18.92 -0.42 -7.19
CA GLN A 99 -18.28 -1.27 -6.18
C GLN A 99 -16.92 -1.84 -6.64
N ALA A 100 -16.82 -2.24 -7.91
CA ALA A 100 -15.58 -2.75 -8.47
C ALA A 100 -14.54 -1.64 -8.65
N GLN A 101 -14.98 -0.43 -8.99
CA GLN A 101 -14.11 0.75 -9.09
C GLN A 101 -13.57 1.13 -7.72
N ILE A 102 -14.41 1.18 -6.70
CA ILE A 102 -14.03 1.35 -5.29
C ILE A 102 -13.01 0.29 -4.86
N PHE A 103 -13.25 -0.97 -5.20
CA PHE A 103 -12.31 -2.04 -4.92
C PHE A 103 -10.98 -1.85 -5.66
N GLY A 104 -11.02 -1.35 -6.90
CA GLY A 104 -9.83 -0.98 -7.66
C GLY A 104 -9.00 0.12 -6.98
N ALA A 105 -9.65 1.15 -6.42
CA ALA A 105 -8.98 2.16 -5.61
C ALA A 105 -8.30 1.54 -4.38
N ALA A 106 -9.04 0.71 -3.63
CA ALA A 106 -8.53 0.01 -2.45
C ALA A 106 -7.37 -0.95 -2.77
N ALA A 107 -7.40 -1.58 -3.94
CA ALA A 107 -6.30 -2.41 -4.42
C ALA A 107 -5.02 -1.60 -4.65
N VAL A 108 -5.14 -0.41 -5.24
CA VAL A 108 -3.98 0.48 -5.40
C VAL A 108 -3.45 0.97 -4.05
N CYS A 109 -4.31 1.42 -3.14
CA CYS A 109 -3.88 1.81 -1.80
C CYS A 109 -3.20 0.64 -1.06
N SER A 110 -3.76 -0.57 -1.20
CA SER A 110 -3.19 -1.78 -0.61
C SER A 110 -1.82 -2.10 -1.19
N LEU A 111 -1.59 -1.90 -2.49
CA LEU A 111 -0.27 -2.05 -3.11
C LEU A 111 0.75 -1.05 -2.54
N VAL A 112 0.35 0.22 -2.41
CA VAL A 112 1.24 1.27 -1.90
C VAL A 112 1.60 1.03 -0.44
N SER A 113 0.64 0.55 0.37
CA SER A 113 0.90 0.18 1.77
C SER A 113 1.96 -0.92 1.93
N LEU A 114 2.25 -1.70 0.88
CA LEU A 114 3.30 -2.72 0.93
C LEU A 114 4.70 -2.11 1.02
N LEU A 115 4.89 -0.84 0.67
CA LEU A 115 6.17 -0.14 0.75
C LEU A 115 6.74 -0.07 2.17
N VAL A 116 5.89 -0.22 3.20
CA VAL A 116 6.31 -0.28 4.61
C VAL A 116 7.06 -1.59 4.93
N ILE A 117 6.77 -2.68 4.22
CA ILE A 117 7.26 -4.02 4.58
C ILE A 117 8.77 -4.19 4.28
N PRO A 118 9.30 -3.84 3.09
CA PRO A 118 10.72 -3.97 2.79
C PRO A 118 11.66 -3.25 3.77
N PRO A 119 11.47 -1.96 4.13
CA PRO A 119 12.37 -1.30 5.06
C PRO A 119 12.36 -1.96 6.45
N CYS A 120 11.18 -2.36 6.96
CA CYS A 120 11.08 -3.10 8.23
C CYS A 120 11.86 -4.41 8.19
N PHE A 121 11.70 -5.18 7.11
CA PHE A 121 12.39 -6.45 6.91
C PHE A 121 13.91 -6.27 6.80
N LEU A 122 14.36 -5.32 5.98
CA LEU A 122 15.78 -5.08 5.73
C LEU A 122 16.50 -4.52 6.95
N TRP A 123 15.86 -3.64 7.71
CA TRP A 123 16.41 -3.12 8.96
C TRP A 123 16.45 -4.20 10.04
N GLY A 124 15.37 -4.99 10.17
CA GLY A 124 15.37 -6.16 11.05
C GLY A 124 16.49 -7.13 10.73
N TRP A 125 16.73 -7.37 9.43
CA TRP A 125 17.83 -8.20 8.96
C TRP A 125 19.20 -7.66 9.35
N ARG A 126 19.42 -6.35 9.16
CA ARG A 126 20.71 -5.71 9.48
C ARG A 126 21.03 -5.70 10.96
N ILE A 127 20.03 -5.60 11.83
CA ILE A 127 20.23 -5.48 13.29
C ILE A 127 20.29 -6.85 13.96
N ALA A 128 19.38 -7.77 13.61
CA ALA A 128 19.18 -9.02 14.34
C ALA A 128 19.15 -10.27 13.43
N GLY A 129 19.67 -10.16 12.20
CA GLY A 129 19.79 -11.29 11.28
C GLY A 129 18.45 -11.83 10.79
N THR A 130 18.38 -13.13 10.51
CA THR A 130 17.19 -13.77 9.91
C THR A 130 15.94 -13.60 10.77
N VAL A 131 16.06 -13.78 12.09
CA VAL A 131 14.93 -13.65 13.03
C VAL A 131 14.40 -12.22 13.04
N GLY A 132 15.30 -11.24 13.12
CA GLY A 132 14.92 -9.82 13.04
C GLY A 132 14.19 -9.47 11.75
N ALA A 133 14.65 -10.01 10.62
CA ALA A 133 14.02 -9.80 9.32
C ALA A 133 12.56 -10.29 9.32
N VAL A 134 12.33 -11.52 9.78
CA VAL A 134 11.00 -12.14 9.80
C VAL A 134 10.07 -11.42 10.76
N VAL A 135 10.52 -11.14 11.99
CA VAL A 135 9.67 -10.49 13.01
C VAL A 135 9.31 -9.06 12.60
N CYS A 136 10.29 -8.24 12.22
CA CYS A 136 10.02 -6.87 11.80
C CYS A 136 9.19 -6.81 10.51
N GLY A 137 9.47 -7.70 9.54
CA GLY A 137 8.70 -7.82 8.32
C GLY A 137 7.25 -8.24 8.58
N ALA A 138 7.02 -9.21 9.46
CA ALA A 138 5.68 -9.66 9.83
C ALA A 138 4.90 -8.57 10.58
N LEU A 139 5.55 -7.84 11.48
CA LEU A 139 4.94 -6.68 12.15
C LEU A 139 4.52 -5.61 11.14
N GLY A 140 5.40 -5.22 10.21
CA GLY A 140 5.02 -4.28 9.15
C GLY A 140 3.90 -4.80 8.23
N ALA A 141 3.88 -6.11 7.97
CA ALA A 141 2.94 -6.76 7.07
C ALA A 141 1.52 -6.93 7.65
N TYR A 142 1.40 -7.20 8.95
CA TYR A 142 0.14 -7.61 9.58
C TYR A 142 -0.25 -6.79 10.81
N TRP A 143 0.41 -5.67 11.08
CA TRP A 143 -0.09 -4.74 12.09
C TRP A 143 -1.53 -4.35 11.78
N PHE A 144 -2.39 -4.36 12.80
CA PHE A 144 -3.84 -4.25 12.58
C PHE A 144 -4.22 -2.96 11.84
N GLU A 145 -3.55 -1.83 12.11
CA GLU A 145 -3.80 -0.57 11.39
C GLU A 145 -3.37 -0.64 9.93
N THR A 146 -2.23 -1.26 9.62
CA THR A 146 -1.79 -1.38 8.23
C THR A 146 -2.70 -2.31 7.44
N VAL A 147 -3.34 -3.28 8.08
CA VAL A 147 -4.33 -4.15 7.44
C VAL A 147 -5.68 -3.44 7.30
N TYR A 148 -6.16 -2.77 8.35
CA TYR A 148 -7.47 -2.13 8.37
C TYR A 148 -7.56 -0.89 7.48
N TYR A 149 -6.52 -0.05 7.48
CA TYR A 149 -6.50 1.20 6.72
C TYR A 149 -5.97 1.03 5.29
N ALA A 150 -5.23 -0.04 4.96
CA ALA A 150 -4.59 -0.19 3.65
C ALA A 150 -5.51 0.03 2.43
N GLY A 151 -6.78 -0.34 2.51
CA GLY A 151 -7.74 -0.16 1.42
C GLY A 151 -8.36 1.25 1.37
N GLN A 152 -8.09 2.11 2.33
CA GLN A 152 -8.70 3.42 2.44
C GLN A 152 -7.77 4.50 1.84
N PRO A 153 -8.25 5.34 0.92
CA PRO A 153 -7.46 6.41 0.32
C PRO A 153 -7.35 7.61 1.28
N LEU A 154 -6.78 7.44 2.47
CA LEU A 154 -6.47 8.55 3.37
C LEU A 154 -5.04 9.05 3.16
N GLN A 155 -4.86 10.35 3.37
CA GLN A 155 -3.54 10.98 3.45
C GLN A 155 -2.59 10.28 4.42
N ASP A 156 -3.07 9.83 5.57
CA ASP A 156 -2.21 9.27 6.61
C ASP A 156 -1.85 7.79 6.36
N THR A 157 -2.42 7.18 5.32
CA THR A 157 -2.19 5.77 4.96
C THR A 157 -1.21 5.60 3.79
N ILE A 158 -0.94 6.68 3.06
CA ILE A 158 -0.18 6.68 1.80
C ILE A 158 1.02 7.62 1.93
#